data_AF-A0A7W7SKL1-F1
#
_entry.id   AF-A0A7W7SKL1-F1
#
_cell.length_a   1.000
_cell.length_b   1.000
_cell.length_c   1.000
_cell.angle_alpha   90.00
_cell.angle_beta   90.00
_cell.angle_gamma   90.00
#
_symmetry.space_group_name_H-M   'P 1'
#
loop_
_entity.id
_entity.type
_entity.pdbx_description
1 polymer ?
#
loop_
_entity_poly.entity_id
_entity_poly.type
_entity_poly.pdbx_seq_one_letter_code
_entity_poly.pdbx_strand_id
1 'polypeptide(L)'
;MIADQTAGAHPAVQRLFADAIAEFEDGTTPEARCARDADKLDCLLRALEYRAGGVPAVQGKIDRCRTALTTAAARQIADAALRLSPTDWQYTEA
;
A
#
# COMPACT_ATOMS: atom_id res chain seq x y z
N MET A 1 -1.70 13.57 -17.02
CA MET A 1 -2.43 12.28 -17.07
C MET A 1 -1.51 11.20 -17.64
N ILE A 2 -1.88 9.90 -17.58
CA ILE A 2 -1.04 8.83 -18.14
C ILE A 2 -0.72 9.05 -19.64
N ALA A 3 -1.66 9.63 -20.39
CA ALA A 3 -1.46 10.01 -21.79
C ALA A 3 -0.24 10.94 -21.99
N ASP A 4 -0.03 11.90 -21.07
CA ASP A 4 1.12 12.81 -21.12
C ASP A 4 2.42 12.06 -20.77
N GLN A 5 2.35 11.13 -19.82
CA GLN A 5 3.51 10.34 -19.37
C GLN A 5 3.95 9.32 -20.43
N THR A 6 3.04 8.82 -21.27
CA THR A 6 3.33 7.82 -22.30
C THR A 6 3.35 8.39 -23.71
N ALA A 7 3.32 9.72 -23.89
CA ALA A 7 3.17 10.36 -25.20
C ALA A 7 4.27 9.96 -26.22
N GLY A 8 5.50 9.72 -25.75
CA GLY A 8 6.62 9.27 -26.58
C GLY A 8 6.76 7.75 -26.73
N ALA A 9 5.90 6.96 -26.06
CA ALA A 9 6.01 5.50 -26.05
C ALA A 9 5.29 4.87 -27.25
N HIS A 10 5.69 3.65 -27.62
CA HIS A 10 5.00 2.86 -28.64
C HIS A 10 3.52 2.63 -28.25
N PRO A 11 2.55 2.65 -29.19
CA PRO A 11 1.11 2.53 -28.85
C PRO A 11 0.74 1.32 -28.00
N ALA A 12 1.43 0.18 -28.20
CA ALA A 12 1.22 -1.01 -27.38
C ALA A 12 1.57 -0.78 -25.89
N VAL A 13 2.60 0.02 -25.61
CA VAL A 13 3.01 0.38 -24.24
C VAL A 13 2.00 1.35 -23.64
N GLN A 14 1.55 2.34 -24.41
CA GLN A 14 0.50 3.27 -23.96
C GLN A 14 -0.76 2.53 -23.51
N ARG A 15 -1.21 1.57 -24.33
CA ARG A 15 -2.38 0.73 -24.03
C ARG A 15 -2.16 -0.12 -22.78
N LEU A 16 -1.00 -0.76 -22.66
CA LEU A 16 -0.68 -1.59 -21.48
C LEU A 16 -0.78 -0.78 -20.18
N PHE A 17 -0.25 0.44 -20.14
CA PHE A 17 -0.38 1.30 -18.95
C PHE A 17 -1.82 1.73 -18.69
N ALA A 18 -2.56 2.11 -19.73
CA ALA A 18 -3.96 2.49 -19.60
C ALA A 18 -4.80 1.33 -19.03
N ASP A 19 -4.62 0.12 -19.56
CA ASP A 19 -5.34 -1.07 -19.12
C ASP A 19 -4.99 -1.45 -17.68
N ALA A 20 -3.70 -1.42 -17.30
CA ALA A 20 -3.25 -1.70 -15.94
C ALA A 20 -3.78 -0.68 -14.92
N ILE A 21 -3.83 0.60 -15.28
CA ILE A 21 -4.43 1.65 -14.43
C ILE A 21 -5.94 1.41 -14.29
N ALA A 22 -6.63 1.10 -15.39
CA ALA A 22 -8.06 0.82 -15.36
C ALA A 22 -8.37 -0.38 -14.46
N GLU A 23 -7.59 -1.46 -14.56
CA GLU A 23 -7.71 -2.64 -13.70
C GLU A 23 -7.48 -2.30 -12.22
N PHE A 24 -6.41 -1.55 -11.93
CA PHE A 24 -6.15 -1.09 -10.57
C PHE A 24 -7.32 -0.25 -10.05
N GLU A 25 -7.82 0.69 -10.85
CA GLU A 25 -8.90 1.58 -10.45
C GLU A 25 -10.23 0.85 -10.22
N ASP A 26 -10.55 -0.15 -11.03
CA ASP A 26 -11.71 -1.00 -10.83
C ASP A 26 -11.60 -1.84 -9.54
N GLY A 27 -10.40 -2.34 -9.20
CA GLY A 27 -10.14 -2.98 -7.91
C GLY A 27 -10.85 -4.32 -7.72
N THR A 28 -11.36 -4.94 -8.79
CA THR A 28 -12.10 -6.20 -8.70
C THR A 28 -11.23 -7.44 -8.89
N THR A 29 -10.10 -7.32 -9.59
CA THR A 29 -9.17 -8.43 -9.82
C THR A 29 -8.36 -8.75 -8.54
N PRO A 30 -7.88 -9.99 -8.38
CA PRO A 30 -6.99 -10.35 -7.28
C PRO A 30 -5.73 -9.48 -7.23
N GLU A 31 -5.13 -9.20 -8.38
CA GLU A 31 -3.93 -8.38 -8.56
C GLU A 31 -4.19 -6.94 -8.12
N ALA A 32 -5.29 -6.33 -8.58
CA ALA A 32 -5.65 -4.97 -8.18
C ALA A 32 -5.93 -4.87 -6.68
N ARG A 33 -6.64 -5.84 -6.08
CA ARG A 33 -6.87 -5.87 -4.63
C ARG A 33 -5.57 -6.00 -3.84
N CYS A 34 -4.68 -6.89 -4.28
CA CYS A 34 -3.37 -7.06 -3.67
C CYS A 34 -2.54 -5.77 -3.75
N ALA A 35 -2.50 -5.13 -4.92
CA ALA A 35 -1.77 -3.87 -5.13
C ALA A 35 -2.34 -2.72 -4.28
N ARG A 36 -3.68 -2.61 -4.17
CA ARG A 36 -4.34 -1.61 -3.32
C ARG A 36 -4.06 -1.83 -1.84
N ASP A 37 -4.09 -3.09 -1.39
CA ASP A 37 -3.72 -3.44 -0.02
C ASP A 37 -2.24 -3.13 0.26
N ALA A 38 -1.33 -3.40 -0.70
CA ALA A 38 0.09 -3.09 -0.58
C ALA A 38 0.35 -1.57 -0.44
N ASP A 39 -0.34 -0.72 -1.21
CA ASP A 39 -0.31 0.74 -1.06
C ASP A 39 -0.75 1.17 0.35
N LYS A 40 -1.82 0.57 0.88
CA LYS A 40 -2.32 0.88 2.23
C LYS A 40 -1.38 0.38 3.32
N LEU A 41 -0.74 -0.77 3.13
CA LEU A 41 0.27 -1.31 4.04
C LEU A 41 1.49 -0.40 4.11
N ASP A 42 2.05 0.05 2.98
CA ASP A 42 3.16 1.01 2.98
C ASP A 42 2.78 2.27 3.77
N CYS A 43 1.59 2.80 3.49
CA CYS A 43 1.04 3.97 4.16
C CYS A 43 0.89 3.78 5.69
N LEU A 44 0.49 2.57 6.12
CA LEU A 44 0.35 2.17 7.53
C LEU A 44 1.72 2.01 8.21
N LEU A 45 2.66 1.31 7.57
CA LEU A 45 4.00 1.07 8.10
C LEU A 45 4.74 2.38 8.34
N ARG A 46 4.70 3.29 7.35
CA ARG A 46 5.23 4.66 7.49
C ARG A 46 4.58 5.39 8.66
N ALA A 47 3.26 5.28 8.84
CA ALA A 47 2.56 5.93 9.96
C ALA A 47 2.99 5.36 11.32
N LEU A 48 3.28 4.05 11.42
CA LEU A 48 3.82 3.45 12.63
C LEU A 48 5.22 3.95 12.96
N GLU A 49 6.09 4.10 11.95
CA GLU A 49 7.42 4.70 12.12
C GLU A 49 7.33 6.15 12.62
N TYR A 50 6.43 6.97 12.04
CA TYR A 50 6.20 8.33 12.53
C TYR A 50 5.66 8.38 13.97
N ARG A 51 4.78 7.44 14.33
CA ARG A 51 4.27 7.34 15.71
C ARG A 51 5.38 6.98 16.68
N ALA A 52 6.25 6.03 16.32
CA ALA A 52 7.42 5.66 17.11
C ALA A 52 8.41 6.83 17.27
N GLY A 53 8.53 7.68 16.24
CA GLY A 53 9.27 8.94 16.28
C GLY A 53 8.59 10.07 17.08
N GLY A 54 7.46 9.84 17.74
CA GLY A 54 6.80 10.80 18.61
C GLY A 54 5.80 11.74 17.93
N VAL A 55 5.31 11.42 16.73
CA VAL A 55 4.28 12.22 16.03
C VAL A 55 2.88 11.60 16.28
N PRO A 56 2.09 12.09 17.25
CA PRO A 56 0.82 11.45 17.65
C PRO A 56 -0.31 11.62 16.62
N ALA A 57 -0.24 12.63 15.75
CA ALA A 57 -1.28 12.97 14.79
C ALA A 57 -1.50 11.91 13.67
N VAL A 58 -0.74 10.81 13.68
CA VAL A 58 -0.82 9.75 12.67
C VAL A 58 -1.77 8.61 13.04
N GLN A 59 -2.34 8.56 14.25
CA GLN A 59 -3.21 7.46 14.67
C GLN A 59 -4.42 7.28 13.73
N GLY A 60 -5.09 8.36 13.36
CA GLY A 60 -6.21 8.27 12.41
C GLY A 60 -5.80 7.77 11.02
N LYS A 61 -4.53 7.94 10.62
CA LYS A 61 -4.01 7.38 9.36
C LYS A 61 -3.85 5.86 9.49
N ILE A 62 -3.31 5.37 10.60
CA ILE A 62 -3.18 3.93 10.91
C ILE A 62 -4.56 3.27 10.85
N ASP A 63 -5.56 3.86 11.51
CA ASP A 63 -6.91 3.27 11.61
C ASP A 63 -7.60 3.19 10.24
N ARG A 64 -7.50 4.26 9.43
CA ARG A 64 -8.05 4.28 8.06
C ARG A 64 -7.37 3.28 7.15
N CYS A 65 -6.03 3.20 7.17
CA CYS A 65 -5.30 2.24 6.35
C CYS A 65 -5.65 0.80 6.72
N ARG A 66 -5.71 0.49 8.02
CA ARG A 66 -6.08 -0.85 8.53
C ARG A 66 -7.49 -1.25 8.11
N THR A 67 -8.45 -0.34 8.20
CA THR A 67 -9.85 -0.58 7.82
C THR A 67 -10.01 -0.82 6.31
N ALA A 68 -9.15 -0.21 5.49
CA ALA A 68 -9.19 -0.36 4.04
C ALA A 68 -8.63 -1.70 3.52
N LEU A 69 -7.98 -2.51 4.36
CA LEU A 69 -7.36 -3.77 3.93
C LEU A 69 -8.40 -4.86 3.67
N THR A 70 -8.33 -5.46 2.48
CA THR A 70 -9.35 -6.38 1.98
C THR A 70 -8.92 -7.85 2.04
N THR A 71 -7.66 -8.14 1.75
CA THR A 71 -7.10 -9.50 1.72
C THR A 71 -6.74 -9.99 3.12
N ALA A 72 -6.79 -11.31 3.31
CA ALA A 72 -6.39 -11.92 4.57
C ALA A 72 -4.89 -11.71 4.85
N ALA A 73 -4.05 -11.86 3.83
CA ALA A 73 -2.61 -11.65 3.93
C ALA A 73 -2.26 -10.24 4.39
N ALA A 74 -2.89 -9.21 3.81
CA ALA A 74 -2.61 -7.84 4.21
C ALA A 74 -3.02 -7.55 5.66
N ARG A 75 -4.18 -8.05 6.09
CA ARG A 75 -4.60 -7.93 7.50
C ARG A 75 -3.59 -8.59 8.46
N GLN A 76 -3.08 -9.76 8.12
CA GLN A 76 -2.06 -10.46 8.92
C GLN A 76 -0.74 -9.67 9.00
N ILE A 77 -0.30 -9.07 7.90
CA ILE A 77 0.89 -8.21 7.88
C ILE A 77 0.68 -6.99 8.80
N ALA A 78 -0.46 -6.30 8.67
CA ALA A 78 -0.78 -5.16 9.53
C ALA A 78 -0.86 -5.53 11.01
N ASP A 79 -1.43 -6.69 11.33
CA ASP A 79 -1.49 -7.24 12.68
C ASP A 79 -0.10 -7.50 13.27
N ALA A 80 0.82 -8.06 12.48
CA ALA A 80 2.20 -8.27 12.91
C ALA A 80 2.91 -6.94 13.14
N ALA A 81 2.78 -5.99 12.20
CA ALA A 81 3.40 -4.68 12.29
C ALA A 81 2.92 -3.86 13.51
N LEU A 82 1.65 -3.99 13.91
CA LEU A 82 1.10 -3.28 15.08
C LEU A 82 1.55 -3.83 16.43
N ARG A 83 2.05 -5.08 16.48
CA ARG A 83 2.53 -5.72 17.70
C ARG A 83 4.02 -5.51 17.96
N LEU A 84 4.78 -5.18 16.92
CA LEU A 84 6.24 -4.99 16.98
C LEU A 84 6.59 -3.51 16.95
N SER A 85 7.71 -3.13 17.58
CA SER A 85 8.30 -1.82 17.31
C SER A 85 8.80 -1.79 15.86
N PRO A 86 8.69 -0.67 15.13
CA PRO A 86 9.26 -0.58 13.78
C PRO A 86 10.76 -0.89 13.70
N THR A 87 11.49 -0.67 14.79
CA THR A 87 12.91 -1.04 14.91
C THR A 87 13.15 -2.54 14.81
N ASP A 88 12.18 -3.35 15.26
CA ASP A 88 12.34 -4.80 15.39
C ASP A 88 12.12 -5.50 14.05
N TRP A 89 11.48 -4.84 13.07
CA TRP A 89 11.21 -5.43 11.75
C TRP A 89 12.49 -5.78 10.96
N GLN A 90 13.61 -5.14 11.28
CA GLN A 90 14.90 -5.36 10.62
C GLN A 90 15.67 -6.57 11.16
N TYR A 91 15.20 -7.14 12.28
CA TYR A 91 15.89 -8.22 12.98
C TYR A 91 15.01 -9.46 13.01
N THR A 92 15.66 -10.63 12.87
CA THR A 92 14.96 -11.92 12.85
C THR A 92 14.66 -12.44 14.25
N GLU A 93 15.30 -11.87 15.28
CA GLU A 93 15.15 -12.22 16.70
C GLU A 93 15.10 -10.94 17.54
N ALA A 94 14.25 -10.93 18.58
CA ALA A 94 14.11 -9.86 19.56
C ALA A 94 14.98 -10.11 20.80
#